data_AF-A0A317NUP2-F1
#
_entry.id   AF-A0A317NUP2-F1
#
_cell.length_a   1.000
_cell.length_b   1.000
_cell.length_c   1.000
_cell.angle_alpha   90.00
_cell.angle_beta   90.00
_cell.angle_gamma   90.00
#
_symmetry.space_group_name_H-M   'P 1'
#
loop_
_entity.id
_entity.type
_entity.pdbx_description
1 polymer ?
#
loop_
_entity_poly.entity_id
_entity_poly.type
_entity_poly.pdbx_seq_one_letter_code
_entity_poly.pdbx_strand_id
1 'polypeptide(L)'
;MTVVRLFGAGVVVVAAVAACVLPAAPAGALPETAGATTWLCHPAAQGDPCDLPLDTTDLGTGEVSSPAPVAEADKPVDCFYLYPTVSNQVALNQDPVAQPEVRSIATYQAARFSNLCRVFAPVYRQVTLPALPLGLATGVDLTQVGYRDIENAWNEYLATENRGRGVIFISHSQGTLMARRLIREHIDPDPALRSRLVGAFLMGGNVTTARGSTTGGDFARIPVCTRRGEFGCVVAYSVAQQDPLLSLFGNADLSLISLRWGLPLGPGYQVACTDPGALSGDDSPQPVTVPSAPYAFGIISILLGYTTFPAAPPHSESSWTSTAARGRGQCEEHGGYNFYNVEITGPDRMNEIPLFESHLVDINFGYDRLVAIAAEQARTWTAAK
;
A
#
# COMPACT_ATOMS: atom_id res chain seq x y z
N MET A 1 78.79 24.53 35.33
CA MET A 1 78.15 23.88 34.17
C MET A 1 76.66 24.15 34.28
N THR A 2 76.17 25.08 33.48
CA THR A 2 74.79 25.59 33.53
C THR A 2 74.11 25.18 32.24
N VAL A 3 73.04 24.39 32.33
CA VAL A 3 72.26 23.91 31.19
C VAL A 3 71.10 24.87 30.96
N VAL A 4 71.10 25.55 29.80
CA VAL A 4 69.99 26.37 29.32
C VAL A 4 69.05 25.49 28.50
N ARG A 5 67.77 25.44 28.89
CA ARG A 5 66.69 24.82 28.12
C ARG A 5 65.95 25.90 27.34
N LEU A 6 65.94 25.82 26.00
CA LEU A 6 65.06 26.62 25.15
C LEU A 6 63.65 25.98 25.14
N PHE A 7 62.64 26.77 25.50
CA PHE A 7 61.22 26.44 25.30
C PHE A 7 60.78 26.98 23.94
N GLY A 8 60.25 26.11 23.07
CA GLY A 8 59.54 26.50 21.86
C GLY A 8 58.12 26.96 22.20
N ALA A 9 57.77 28.17 21.79
CA ALA A 9 56.43 28.71 21.91
C ALA A 9 55.50 28.10 20.85
N GLY A 10 54.59 27.22 21.27
CA GLY A 10 53.45 26.82 20.47
C GLY A 10 52.38 27.91 20.49
N VAL A 11 52.04 28.45 19.32
CA VAL A 11 50.91 29.37 19.15
C VAL A 11 49.62 28.57 19.29
N VAL A 12 48.88 28.78 20.38
CA VAL A 12 47.51 28.29 20.54
C VAL A 12 46.58 29.31 19.88
N VAL A 13 45.99 28.94 18.74
CA VAL A 13 44.87 29.69 18.16
C VAL A 13 43.61 29.31 18.93
N VAL A 14 43.17 30.17 19.85
CA VAL A 14 41.85 30.08 20.47
C VAL A 14 40.85 30.65 19.47
N ALA A 15 40.16 29.78 18.73
CA ALA A 15 38.98 30.17 17.97
C ALA A 15 37.82 30.41 18.94
N ALA A 16 37.49 31.68 19.19
CA ALA A 16 36.29 32.06 19.91
C ALA A 16 35.06 31.72 19.05
N VAL A 17 34.35 30.64 19.41
CA VAL A 17 33.05 30.32 18.83
C VAL A 17 32.04 31.27 19.46
N ALA A 18 31.66 32.32 18.73
CA ALA A 18 30.50 33.13 19.07
C ALA A 18 29.25 32.25 18.91
N ALA A 19 28.66 31.83 20.02
CA ALA A 19 27.35 31.19 20.03
C ALA A 19 26.29 32.22 19.63
N CYS A 20 25.94 32.27 18.35
CA CYS A 20 24.69 32.87 17.91
C CYS A 20 23.55 32.01 18.46
N VAL A 21 22.98 32.43 19.60
CA VAL A 21 21.69 31.93 20.07
C VAL A 21 20.64 32.44 19.09
N LEU A 22 20.29 31.62 18.10
CA LEU A 22 19.09 31.83 17.31
C LEU A 22 17.88 31.62 18.25
N PRO A 23 16.92 32.56 18.32
CA PRO A 23 15.70 32.31 19.06
C PRO A 23 15.03 31.08 18.45
N ALA A 24 14.70 30.09 19.29
CA ALA A 24 13.83 29.00 18.89
C ALA A 24 12.54 29.62 18.34
N ALA A 25 12.29 29.43 17.04
CA ALA A 25 10.99 29.76 16.48
C ALA A 25 9.96 29.00 17.31
N PRO A 26 8.84 29.64 17.74
CA PRO A 26 7.76 28.88 18.32
C PRO A 26 7.39 27.79 17.32
N ALA A 27 7.22 26.55 17.81
CA ALA A 27 6.62 25.49 17.03
C ALA A 27 5.21 25.96 16.64
N GLY A 28 5.12 26.63 15.49
CA GLY A 28 3.85 27.05 14.93
C GLY A 28 3.07 25.77 14.69
N ALA A 29 1.94 25.64 15.38
CA ALA A 29 0.92 24.70 14.95
C ALA A 29 0.70 24.94 13.45
N LEU A 30 0.90 23.89 12.64
CA LEU A 30 0.51 23.93 11.24
C LEU A 30 -0.97 24.38 11.21
N PRO A 31 -1.33 25.41 10.42
CA PRO A 31 -2.68 25.94 10.45
C PRO A 31 -3.71 24.82 10.27
N GLU A 32 -4.59 24.68 11.25
CA GLU A 32 -5.85 23.93 11.13
C GLU A 32 -6.77 24.70 10.19
N THR A 33 -6.57 24.52 8.89
CA THR A 33 -7.66 24.69 7.95
C THR A 33 -8.05 23.31 7.49
N ALA A 34 -9.23 22.85 7.91
CA ALA A 34 -9.96 21.77 7.26
C ALA A 34 -10.26 22.23 5.81
N GLY A 35 -9.24 22.14 4.96
CA GLY A 35 -9.39 22.32 3.53
C GLY A 35 -10.21 21.17 2.99
N ALA A 36 -10.99 21.44 1.94
CA ALA A 36 -11.67 20.39 1.19
C ALA A 36 -10.66 19.34 0.73
N THR A 37 -11.07 18.07 0.72
CA THR A 37 -10.22 16.97 0.29
C THR A 37 -9.82 17.15 -1.17
N THR A 38 -8.51 17.16 -1.43
CA THR A 38 -8.01 17.01 -2.80
C THR A 38 -8.13 15.55 -3.19
N TRP A 39 -9.08 15.22 -4.05
CA TRP A 39 -9.25 13.86 -4.55
C TRP A 39 -8.25 13.55 -5.66
N LEU A 40 -7.47 12.49 -5.48
CA LEU A 40 -6.67 11.86 -6.53
C LEU A 40 -7.57 11.13 -7.52
N CYS A 41 -8.53 10.36 -6.99
CA CYS A 41 -9.54 9.63 -7.74
C CYS A 41 -10.91 9.99 -7.19
N HIS A 42 -11.84 10.28 -8.09
CA HIS A 42 -13.21 10.64 -7.77
C HIS A 42 -14.09 10.43 -9.02
N PRO A 43 -15.27 9.79 -8.91
CA PRO A 43 -16.11 9.45 -10.08
C PRO A 43 -16.55 10.63 -10.95
N ALA A 44 -16.51 11.85 -10.40
CA ALA A 44 -16.85 13.09 -11.11
C ALA A 44 -15.61 13.85 -11.65
N ALA A 45 -14.39 13.35 -11.41
CA ALA A 45 -13.17 14.00 -11.86
C ALA A 45 -12.94 13.77 -13.36
N GLN A 46 -12.36 14.77 -14.03
CA GLN A 46 -11.86 14.62 -15.39
C GLN A 46 -10.44 14.09 -15.35
N GLY A 47 -10.13 13.05 -16.13
CA GLY A 47 -8.80 12.44 -16.15
C GLY A 47 -8.44 11.75 -14.83
N ASP A 48 -9.41 11.02 -14.25
CA ASP A 48 -9.23 10.20 -13.06
C ASP A 48 -8.21 9.07 -13.35
N PRO A 49 -7.05 9.02 -12.66
CA PRO A 49 -6.06 7.97 -12.88
C PRO A 49 -6.54 6.58 -12.42
N CYS A 50 -7.61 6.51 -11.63
CA CYS A 50 -8.29 5.27 -11.24
C CYS A 50 -9.39 4.82 -12.22
N ASP A 51 -9.61 5.51 -13.33
CA ASP A 51 -10.60 5.08 -14.33
C ASP A 51 -9.97 5.00 -15.73
N LEU A 52 -9.45 3.81 -16.05
CA LEU A 52 -8.92 3.49 -17.36
C LEU A 52 -9.82 2.49 -18.09
N PRO A 53 -9.82 2.48 -19.43
CA PRO A 53 -10.31 1.34 -20.18
C PRO A 53 -9.61 0.06 -19.68
N LEU A 54 -10.36 -1.04 -19.60
CA LEU A 54 -9.87 -2.30 -19.06
C LEU A 54 -9.45 -3.29 -20.15
N ASP A 55 -9.29 -2.81 -21.38
CA ASP A 55 -8.76 -3.64 -22.44
C ASP A 55 -7.33 -4.11 -22.09
N THR A 56 -7.10 -5.40 -22.23
CA THR A 56 -5.92 -6.09 -21.71
C THR A 56 -5.37 -7.04 -22.76
N THR A 57 -4.11 -6.85 -23.11
CA THR A 57 -3.36 -7.83 -23.89
C THR A 57 -2.67 -8.83 -22.95
N ASP A 58 -2.91 -10.12 -23.15
CA ASP A 58 -2.17 -11.20 -22.50
C ASP A 58 -0.95 -11.57 -23.35
N LEU A 59 0.27 -11.30 -22.87
CA LEU A 59 1.50 -11.60 -23.63
C LEU A 59 1.82 -13.10 -23.73
N GLY A 60 1.21 -13.94 -22.89
CA GLY A 60 1.37 -15.38 -22.92
C GLY A 60 0.56 -16.06 -24.02
N THR A 61 -0.60 -15.51 -24.36
CA THR A 61 -1.50 -16.06 -25.39
C THR A 61 -1.60 -15.18 -26.65
N GLY A 62 -1.30 -13.89 -26.53
CA GLY A 62 -1.56 -12.88 -27.56
C GLY A 62 -3.02 -12.42 -27.62
N GLU A 63 -3.89 -12.89 -26.72
CA GLU A 63 -5.30 -12.53 -26.70
C GLU A 63 -5.53 -11.14 -26.13
N VAL A 64 -6.53 -10.44 -26.68
CA VAL A 64 -6.99 -9.14 -26.16
C VAL A 64 -8.40 -9.32 -25.59
N SER A 65 -8.56 -9.04 -24.31
CA SER A 65 -9.87 -8.93 -23.66
C SER A 65 -10.25 -7.45 -23.56
N SER A 66 -11.52 -7.11 -23.71
CA SER A 66 -12.00 -5.73 -23.61
C SER A 66 -13.40 -5.72 -22.99
N PRO A 67 -13.50 -5.84 -21.65
CA PRO A 67 -14.78 -5.81 -20.98
C PRO A 67 -15.40 -4.41 -21.12
N ALA A 68 -16.71 -4.36 -21.34
CA ALA A 68 -17.43 -3.09 -21.44
C ALA A 68 -17.33 -2.31 -20.11
N PRO A 69 -17.18 -0.97 -20.17
CA PRO A 69 -17.17 -0.15 -18.96
C PRO A 69 -18.54 -0.20 -18.26
N VAL A 70 -18.51 -0.23 -16.92
CA VAL A 70 -19.72 -0.15 -16.09
C VAL A 70 -19.94 1.29 -15.68
N ALA A 71 -21.14 1.84 -15.92
CA ALA A 71 -21.45 3.20 -15.53
C ALA A 71 -21.43 3.37 -14.01
N GLU A 72 -20.98 4.53 -13.50
CA GLU A 72 -20.85 4.80 -12.06
C GLU A 72 -22.13 4.52 -11.26
N ALA A 73 -23.30 4.77 -11.87
CA ALA A 73 -24.61 4.54 -11.25
C ALA A 73 -24.94 3.05 -11.06
N ASP A 74 -24.35 2.17 -11.88
CA ASP A 74 -24.62 0.72 -11.89
C ASP A 74 -23.62 -0.05 -11.00
N LYS A 75 -22.54 0.60 -10.54
CA LYS A 75 -21.57 -0.01 -9.63
C LYS A 75 -22.25 -0.25 -8.27
N PRO A 76 -22.18 -1.47 -7.68
CA PRO A 76 -22.93 -1.81 -6.46
C PRO A 76 -22.31 -1.21 -5.18
N VAL A 77 -21.00 -0.97 -5.18
CA VAL A 77 -20.23 -0.55 -3.99
C VAL A 77 -19.24 0.55 -4.36
N ASP A 78 -18.56 1.09 -3.35
CA ASP A 78 -17.49 2.07 -3.51
C ASP A 78 -16.14 1.44 -3.10
N CYS A 79 -15.06 1.96 -3.66
CA CYS A 79 -13.70 1.65 -3.22
C CYS A 79 -13.07 2.89 -2.60
N PHE A 80 -12.45 2.71 -1.43
CA PHE A 80 -11.66 3.74 -0.77
C PHE A 80 -10.19 3.32 -0.82
N TYR A 81 -9.41 3.98 -1.68
CA TYR A 81 -8.04 3.59 -1.99
C TYR A 81 -7.01 4.48 -1.29
N LEU A 82 -6.05 3.86 -0.59
CA LEU A 82 -4.93 4.53 0.07
C LEU A 82 -3.60 4.02 -0.53
N TYR A 83 -2.95 4.89 -1.29
CA TYR A 83 -1.74 4.56 -2.05
C TYR A 83 -0.48 4.37 -1.18
N PRO A 84 0.61 3.80 -1.71
CA PRO A 84 1.86 3.59 -0.97
C PRO A 84 2.80 4.80 -1.04
N THR A 85 3.98 4.68 -0.43
CA THR A 85 5.05 5.66 -0.59
C THR A 85 5.65 5.61 -2.00
N VAL A 86 5.43 6.64 -2.80
CA VAL A 86 5.94 6.81 -4.18
C VAL A 86 6.61 8.15 -4.44
N SER A 87 6.35 9.18 -3.62
CA SER A 87 6.82 10.55 -3.87
C SER A 87 8.35 10.64 -3.96
N ASN A 88 8.83 11.26 -5.04
CA ASN A 88 10.25 11.55 -5.28
C ASN A 88 10.70 12.87 -4.65
N GLN A 89 9.81 13.61 -4.00
CA GLN A 89 10.12 14.93 -3.46
C GLN A 89 11.19 14.84 -2.37
N VAL A 90 12.14 15.78 -2.41
CA VAL A 90 13.18 15.93 -1.37
C VAL A 90 12.60 16.73 -0.21
N ALA A 91 11.64 16.13 0.49
CA ALA A 91 10.94 16.67 1.65
C ALA A 91 10.56 15.51 2.59
N LEU A 92 10.27 15.78 3.86
CA LEU A 92 9.84 14.73 4.79
C LEU A 92 8.50 14.13 4.41
N ASN A 93 7.56 14.99 4.01
CA ASN A 93 6.25 14.65 3.53
C ASN A 93 6.02 15.30 2.18
N GLN A 94 5.22 14.65 1.33
CA GLN A 94 4.86 15.24 0.05
C GLN A 94 3.94 16.45 0.24
N ASP A 95 3.88 17.31 -0.78
CA ASP A 95 2.87 18.36 -0.89
C ASP A 95 1.46 17.75 -1.06
N PRO A 96 0.37 18.45 -0.69
CA PRO A 96 -1.01 17.97 -0.86
C PRO A 96 -1.49 18.08 -2.32
N VAL A 97 -0.64 17.68 -3.27
CA VAL A 97 -0.89 17.70 -4.71
C VAL A 97 -0.47 16.36 -5.32
N ALA A 98 -1.29 15.85 -6.23
CA ALA A 98 -1.01 14.60 -6.94
C ALA A 98 0.12 14.79 -7.96
N GLN A 99 1.34 14.42 -7.57
CA GLN A 99 2.50 14.36 -8.46
C GLN A 99 2.37 13.22 -9.51
N PRO A 100 3.12 13.25 -10.62
CA PRO A 100 3.02 12.23 -11.67
C PRO A 100 3.13 10.79 -11.15
N GLU A 101 4.05 10.52 -10.23
CA GLU A 101 4.20 9.21 -9.59
C GLU A 101 2.99 8.79 -8.74
N VAL A 102 2.31 9.75 -8.09
CA VAL A 102 1.09 9.51 -7.31
C VAL A 102 -0.07 9.16 -8.24
N ARG A 103 -0.15 9.81 -9.41
CA ARG A 103 -1.11 9.45 -10.45
C ARG A 103 -0.81 8.06 -11.02
N SER A 104 0.45 7.76 -11.37
CA SER A 104 0.84 6.45 -11.89
C SER A 104 0.50 5.31 -10.93
N ILE A 105 0.76 5.46 -9.62
CA ILE A 105 0.48 4.37 -8.68
C ILE A 105 -1.03 4.12 -8.47
N ALA A 106 -1.86 5.16 -8.55
CA ALA A 106 -3.32 4.99 -8.53
C ALA A 106 -3.80 4.14 -9.71
N THR A 107 -3.23 4.38 -10.90
CA THR A 107 -3.49 3.52 -12.05
C THR A 107 -3.03 2.08 -11.79
N TYR A 108 -1.82 1.90 -11.27
CA TYR A 108 -1.25 0.56 -11.03
C TYR A 108 -2.04 -0.28 -10.01
N GLN A 109 -2.63 0.33 -8.99
CA GLN A 109 -3.14 -0.41 -7.81
C GLN A 109 -4.64 -0.25 -7.54
N ALA A 110 -5.33 0.71 -8.17
CA ALA A 110 -6.76 0.91 -7.98
C ALA A 110 -7.58 0.84 -9.28
N ALA A 111 -7.02 1.25 -10.42
CA ALA A 111 -7.82 1.41 -11.65
C ALA A 111 -8.48 0.12 -12.14
N ARG A 112 -7.91 -1.05 -11.85
CA ARG A 112 -8.49 -2.35 -12.25
C ARG A 112 -9.83 -2.64 -11.55
N PHE A 113 -10.06 -2.02 -10.39
CA PHE A 113 -11.33 -2.14 -9.66
C PHE A 113 -12.41 -1.20 -10.19
N SER A 114 -12.12 -0.31 -11.15
CA SER A 114 -13.06 0.75 -11.57
C SER A 114 -14.37 0.19 -12.13
N ASN A 115 -14.36 -0.96 -12.82
CA ASN A 115 -15.60 -1.58 -13.29
C ASN A 115 -16.47 -2.20 -12.17
N LEU A 116 -15.92 -2.39 -10.97
CA LEU A 116 -16.66 -2.95 -9.82
C LEU A 116 -17.21 -1.87 -8.90
N CYS A 117 -16.45 -0.80 -8.68
CA CYS A 117 -16.75 0.17 -7.64
C CYS A 117 -16.44 1.61 -8.07
N ARG A 118 -17.18 2.55 -7.49
CA ARG A 118 -16.85 3.97 -7.60
C ARG A 118 -15.59 4.22 -6.78
N VAL A 119 -14.49 4.69 -7.38
CA VAL A 119 -13.19 4.80 -6.70
C VAL A 119 -13.00 6.19 -6.11
N PHE A 120 -12.72 6.24 -4.81
CA PHE A 120 -12.38 7.45 -4.06
C PHE A 120 -10.98 7.28 -3.47
N ALA A 121 -10.09 8.19 -3.78
CA ALA A 121 -8.73 8.19 -3.24
C ALA A 121 -8.31 9.62 -2.90
N PRO A 122 -8.00 9.95 -1.64
CA PRO A 122 -7.51 11.28 -1.30
C PRO A 122 -6.04 11.42 -1.64
N VAL A 123 -5.63 12.62 -2.05
CA VAL A 123 -4.23 13.03 -1.92
C VAL A 123 -3.96 13.33 -0.45
N TYR A 124 -3.07 12.56 0.17
CA TYR A 124 -2.66 12.75 1.56
C TYR A 124 -1.15 12.95 1.63
N ARG A 125 -0.63 13.69 2.63
CA ARG A 125 0.80 14.01 2.72
C ARG A 125 1.66 12.82 3.20
N GLN A 126 1.80 11.81 2.33
CA GLN A 126 2.64 10.62 2.53
C GLN A 126 4.08 10.99 2.92
N VAL A 127 4.75 10.10 3.65
CA VAL A 127 6.22 10.19 3.80
C VAL A 127 6.86 9.87 2.45
N THR A 128 7.83 10.67 2.01
CA THR A 128 8.48 10.53 0.70
C THR A 128 9.52 9.41 0.68
N LEU A 129 9.89 8.93 -0.51
CA LEU A 129 10.93 7.92 -0.65
C LEU A 129 12.30 8.38 -0.10
N PRO A 130 12.78 9.62 -0.37
CA PRO A 130 14.02 10.11 0.24
C PRO A 130 13.98 10.19 1.78
N ALA A 131 12.80 10.41 2.36
CA ALA A 131 12.64 10.52 3.82
C ALA A 131 12.38 9.17 4.50
N LEU A 132 12.02 8.12 3.76
CA LEU A 132 11.65 6.82 4.32
C LEU A 132 12.76 6.19 5.18
N PRO A 133 14.05 6.14 4.77
CA PRO A 133 15.11 5.61 5.61
C PRO A 133 15.27 6.39 6.92
N LEU A 134 15.09 7.71 6.88
CA LEU A 134 15.15 8.56 8.07
C LEU A 134 14.00 8.24 9.03
N GLY A 135 12.78 8.11 8.51
CA GLY A 135 11.61 7.72 9.31
C GLY A 135 11.80 6.37 10.00
N LEU A 136 12.32 5.38 9.27
CA LEU A 136 12.61 4.04 9.80
C LEU A 136 13.73 4.06 10.86
N ALA A 137 14.78 4.86 10.65
CA ALA A 137 15.93 4.91 11.55
C ALA A 137 15.67 5.72 12.84
N THR A 138 15.08 6.91 12.71
CA THR A 138 14.97 7.87 13.82
C THR A 138 13.71 7.71 14.65
N GLY A 139 12.64 7.13 14.10
CA GLY A 139 11.36 7.01 14.78
C GLY A 139 10.57 8.29 14.91
N VAL A 140 10.97 9.36 14.23
CA VAL A 140 10.12 10.53 14.09
C VAL A 140 8.87 10.11 13.34
N ASP A 141 7.72 10.35 13.94
CA ASP A 141 6.44 10.07 13.31
C ASP A 141 6.14 11.12 12.24
N LEU A 142 6.52 10.79 11.01
CA LEU A 142 6.25 11.61 9.82
C LEU A 142 4.85 11.37 9.25
N THR A 143 4.02 10.58 9.92
CA THR A 143 2.85 9.96 9.29
C THR A 143 1.55 10.62 9.74
N GLN A 144 1.56 11.25 10.91
CA GLN A 144 0.38 11.90 11.50
C GLN A 144 -0.27 12.93 10.60
N VAL A 145 0.54 13.70 9.86
CA VAL A 145 0.02 14.71 8.94
C VAL A 145 -0.77 14.07 7.80
N GLY A 146 -0.24 12.99 7.21
CA GLY A 146 -0.93 12.21 6.18
C GLY A 146 -2.14 11.46 6.73
N TYR A 147 -2.06 10.91 7.95
CA TYR A 147 -3.19 10.24 8.58
C TYR A 147 -4.37 11.19 8.80
N ARG A 148 -4.12 12.42 9.27
CA ARG A 148 -5.16 13.46 9.39
C ARG A 148 -5.81 13.80 8.05
N ASP A 149 -5.03 13.88 6.97
CA ASP A 149 -5.60 14.12 5.63
C ASP A 149 -6.54 12.97 5.22
N ILE A 150 -6.16 11.72 5.54
CA ILE A 150 -6.97 10.52 5.29
C ILE A 150 -8.24 10.50 6.14
N GLU A 151 -8.15 10.82 7.42
CA GLU A 151 -9.30 10.89 8.33
C GLU A 151 -10.30 11.96 7.87
N ASN A 152 -9.81 13.15 7.50
CA ASN A 152 -10.64 14.21 6.93
C ASN A 152 -11.33 13.76 5.64
N ALA A 153 -10.60 13.11 4.73
CA ALA A 153 -11.15 12.59 3.50
C ALA A 153 -12.19 11.49 3.71
N TRP A 154 -11.95 10.58 4.66
CA TRP A 154 -12.91 9.54 5.01
C TRP A 154 -14.21 10.14 5.54
N ASN A 155 -14.11 11.14 6.42
CA ASN A 155 -15.27 11.85 6.96
C ASN A 155 -16.03 12.62 5.87
N GLU A 156 -15.32 13.30 4.97
CA GLU A 156 -15.93 13.99 3.81
C GLU A 156 -16.65 12.98 2.90
N TYR A 157 -15.98 11.88 2.53
CA TYR A 157 -16.57 10.80 1.74
C TYR A 157 -17.85 10.23 2.38
N LEU A 158 -17.84 9.96 3.68
CA LEU A 158 -19.03 9.48 4.39
C LEU A 158 -20.17 10.49 4.37
N ALA A 159 -19.86 11.79 4.47
CA ALA A 159 -20.83 12.86 4.54
C ALA A 159 -21.45 13.20 3.17
N THR A 160 -20.69 13.15 2.08
CA THR A 160 -21.12 13.66 0.77
C THR A 160 -21.31 12.58 -0.29
N GLU A 161 -20.50 11.51 -0.25
CA GLU A 161 -20.37 10.55 -1.36
C GLU A 161 -20.97 9.17 -1.09
N ASN A 162 -20.74 8.60 0.10
CA ASN A 162 -21.05 7.20 0.41
C ASN A 162 -22.54 6.89 0.33
N ARG A 163 -23.40 7.77 0.89
CA ARG A 163 -24.87 7.62 0.91
C ARG A 163 -25.35 6.23 1.36
N GLY A 164 -24.63 5.58 2.28
CA GLY A 164 -24.97 4.25 2.82
C GLY A 164 -24.54 3.06 1.96
N ARG A 165 -23.73 3.29 0.92
CA ARG A 165 -23.18 2.26 0.05
C ARG A 165 -22.11 1.43 0.77
N GLY A 166 -21.90 0.21 0.28
CA GLY A 166 -20.85 -0.66 0.78
C GLY A 166 -19.48 -0.13 0.34
N VAL A 167 -18.45 -0.39 1.13
CA VAL A 167 -17.09 0.11 0.90
C VAL A 167 -16.11 -1.05 0.89
N ILE A 168 -15.27 -1.07 -0.14
CA ILE A 168 -14.07 -1.89 -0.24
C ILE A 168 -12.86 -1.01 0.03
N PHE A 169 -12.03 -1.36 1.01
CA PHE A 169 -10.73 -0.71 1.17
C PHE A 169 -9.70 -1.36 0.26
N ILE A 170 -8.87 -0.56 -0.39
CA ILE A 170 -7.70 -1.03 -1.15
C ILE A 170 -6.51 -0.23 -0.64
N SER A 171 -5.43 -0.89 -0.26
CA SER A 171 -4.24 -0.18 0.18
C SER A 171 -2.98 -1.00 0.00
N HIS A 172 -1.85 -0.29 -0.08
CA HIS A 172 -0.53 -0.90 -0.15
C HIS A 172 0.49 -0.20 0.73
N SER A 173 1.45 -0.93 1.27
CA SER A 173 2.63 -0.37 1.97
C SER A 173 2.21 0.64 3.05
N GLN A 174 2.70 1.89 2.97
CA GLN A 174 2.28 2.98 3.86
C GLN A 174 0.76 3.18 3.91
N GLY A 175 0.07 3.12 2.76
CA GLY A 175 -1.38 3.23 2.71
C GLY A 175 -2.07 2.14 3.54
N THR A 176 -1.49 0.93 3.61
CA THR A 176 -2.00 -0.14 4.47
C THR A 176 -1.79 0.16 5.95
N LEU A 177 -0.67 0.78 6.35
CA LEU A 177 -0.47 1.22 7.73
C LEU A 177 -1.51 2.26 8.14
N MET A 178 -1.82 3.20 7.23
CA MET A 178 -2.89 4.19 7.42
C MET A 178 -4.27 3.53 7.49
N ALA A 179 -4.57 2.60 6.58
CA ALA A 179 -5.84 1.88 6.52
C ALA A 179 -6.07 1.05 7.79
N ARG A 180 -5.05 0.34 8.28
CA ARG A 180 -5.08 -0.40 9.54
C ARG A 180 -5.51 0.51 10.68
N ARG A 181 -4.89 1.68 10.80
CA ARG A 181 -5.23 2.65 11.84
C ARG A 181 -6.66 3.19 11.70
N LEU A 182 -7.03 3.64 10.50
CA LEU A 182 -8.37 4.18 10.21
C LEU A 182 -9.47 3.16 10.52
N ILE A 183 -9.30 1.92 10.05
CA ILE A 183 -10.26 0.84 10.28
C ILE A 183 -10.33 0.52 11.78
N ARG A 184 -9.19 0.37 12.46
CA ARG A 184 -9.15 0.04 13.89
C ARG A 184 -9.79 1.12 14.77
N GLU A 185 -9.57 2.40 14.45
CA GLU A 185 -10.03 3.52 15.27
C GLU A 185 -11.50 3.88 15.00
N HIS A 186 -11.95 3.79 13.74
CA HIS A 186 -13.26 4.33 13.34
C HIS A 186 -14.26 3.26 12.87
N ILE A 187 -13.81 2.18 12.26
CA ILE A 187 -14.70 1.20 11.60
C ILE A 187 -14.92 -0.03 12.48
N ASP A 188 -13.85 -0.70 12.92
CA ASP A 188 -13.90 -1.88 13.78
C ASP A 188 -14.67 -1.68 15.10
N PRO A 189 -14.73 -0.50 15.75
CA PRO A 189 -15.59 -0.29 16.92
C PRO A 189 -17.06 0.03 16.57
N ASP A 190 -17.36 0.56 15.39
CA ASP A 190 -18.70 1.02 15.01
C ASP A 190 -19.49 -0.06 14.22
N PRO A 191 -20.56 -0.65 14.80
CA PRO A 191 -21.39 -1.65 14.10
C PRO A 191 -22.00 -1.15 12.78
N ALA A 192 -22.37 0.13 12.70
CA ALA A 192 -22.97 0.69 11.50
C ALA A 192 -21.94 0.79 10.36
N LEU A 193 -20.72 1.24 10.65
CA LEU A 193 -19.64 1.25 9.66
C LEU A 193 -19.16 -0.17 9.31
N ARG A 194 -19.04 -1.08 10.29
CA ARG A 194 -18.74 -2.50 10.01
C ARG A 194 -19.74 -3.12 9.05
N SER A 195 -21.04 -2.82 9.20
CA SER A 195 -22.08 -3.33 8.29
C SER A 195 -21.94 -2.85 6.84
N ARG A 196 -21.21 -1.75 6.62
CA ARG A 196 -20.90 -1.21 5.29
C ARG A 196 -19.59 -1.74 4.72
N LEU A 197 -18.73 -2.38 5.52
CA LEU A 197 -17.49 -2.97 5.03
C LEU A 197 -17.81 -4.19 4.18
N VAL A 198 -17.49 -4.11 2.89
CA VAL A 198 -17.65 -5.22 1.93
C VAL A 198 -16.38 -6.09 1.96
N GLY A 199 -15.21 -5.46 2.00
CA GLY A 199 -13.92 -6.13 2.12
C GLY A 199 -12.80 -5.11 2.33
N ALA A 200 -11.64 -5.55 2.78
CA ALA A 200 -10.46 -4.71 2.90
C ALA A 200 -9.22 -5.42 2.37
N PHE A 201 -8.70 -4.98 1.23
CA PHE A 201 -7.50 -5.48 0.56
C PHE A 201 -6.29 -4.68 1.06
N LEU A 202 -5.71 -5.16 2.15
CA LEU A 202 -4.68 -4.48 2.94
C LEU A 202 -3.31 -5.11 2.67
N MET A 203 -2.67 -4.70 1.58
CA MET A 203 -1.47 -5.36 1.04
C MET A 203 -0.18 -4.76 1.59
N GLY A 204 0.86 -5.57 1.78
CA GLY A 204 2.20 -5.05 2.04
C GLY A 204 2.35 -4.26 3.35
N GLY A 205 1.60 -4.60 4.40
CA GLY A 205 1.50 -3.73 5.58
C GLY A 205 1.40 -4.42 6.93
N ASN A 206 1.80 -5.70 7.02
CA ASN A 206 1.85 -6.47 8.27
C ASN A 206 0.54 -6.43 9.07
N VAL A 207 -0.61 -6.58 8.43
CA VAL A 207 -1.88 -6.79 9.16
C VAL A 207 -1.71 -7.99 10.09
N THR A 208 -2.15 -7.87 11.33
CA THR A 208 -1.96 -8.87 12.37
C THR A 208 -3.27 -9.43 12.88
N THR A 209 -3.23 -10.71 13.25
CA THR A 209 -4.25 -11.38 14.08
C THR A 209 -3.60 -11.97 15.32
N ALA A 210 -4.39 -12.33 16.33
CA ALA A 210 -3.88 -13.20 17.39
C ALA A 210 -3.50 -14.55 16.76
N ARG A 211 -2.43 -15.18 17.26
CA ARG A 211 -1.94 -16.44 16.69
C ARG A 211 -3.04 -17.51 16.68
N GLY A 212 -3.26 -18.15 15.53
CA GLY A 212 -4.31 -19.16 15.34
C GLY A 212 -5.75 -18.61 15.31
N SER A 213 -5.92 -17.29 15.22
CA SER A 213 -7.23 -16.63 15.14
C SER A 213 -7.35 -15.79 13.87
N THR A 214 -8.59 -15.52 13.46
CA THR A 214 -8.91 -14.58 12.38
C THR A 214 -9.03 -13.13 12.86
N THR A 215 -9.01 -12.89 14.18
CA THR A 215 -9.15 -11.57 14.82
C THR A 215 -8.11 -11.41 15.94
N GLY A 216 -8.15 -10.28 16.65
CA GLY A 216 -7.43 -10.11 17.91
C GLY A 216 -6.01 -9.57 17.78
N GLY A 217 -5.66 -9.03 16.61
CA GLY A 217 -4.47 -8.19 16.37
C GLY A 217 -4.90 -6.77 16.05
N ASP A 218 -4.84 -6.37 14.78
CA ASP A 218 -5.27 -5.04 14.32
C ASP A 218 -6.74 -4.76 14.60
N PHE A 219 -7.58 -5.78 14.46
CA PHE A 219 -9.03 -5.65 14.56
C PHE A 219 -9.58 -6.64 15.59
N ALA A 220 -10.46 -6.13 16.44
CA ALA A 220 -11.11 -6.92 17.46
C ALA A 220 -12.35 -7.67 16.91
N ARG A 221 -12.99 -7.14 15.86
CA ARG A 221 -14.27 -7.68 15.35
C ARG A 221 -14.25 -8.01 13.87
N ILE A 222 -13.48 -7.29 13.05
CA ILE A 222 -13.33 -7.57 11.62
C ILE A 222 -12.32 -8.72 11.45
N PRO A 223 -12.73 -9.89 10.94
CA PRO A 223 -11.83 -11.01 10.74
C PRO A 223 -11.02 -10.86 9.44
N VAL A 224 -9.93 -11.60 9.30
CA VAL A 224 -9.36 -11.92 7.98
C VAL A 224 -10.26 -12.91 7.24
N CYS A 225 -10.30 -12.81 5.91
CA CYS A 225 -11.10 -13.68 5.08
C CYS A 225 -10.54 -15.11 5.05
N THR A 226 -11.43 -16.10 5.10
CA THR A 226 -11.09 -17.53 5.18
C THR A 226 -11.70 -18.37 4.07
N ARG A 227 -12.73 -17.86 3.37
CA ARG A 227 -13.43 -18.61 2.33
C ARG A 227 -13.98 -17.70 1.23
N ARG A 228 -14.28 -18.33 0.09
CA ARG A 228 -14.94 -17.67 -1.04
C ARG A 228 -16.26 -17.01 -0.65
N GLY A 229 -16.45 -15.78 -1.13
CA GLY A 229 -17.64 -14.95 -0.91
C GLY A 229 -17.86 -14.47 0.52
N GLU A 230 -16.91 -14.71 1.43
CA GLU A 230 -16.94 -14.05 2.74
C GLU A 230 -16.70 -12.55 2.58
N PHE A 231 -17.65 -11.73 3.05
CA PHE A 231 -17.57 -10.28 3.02
C PHE A 231 -17.44 -9.73 4.46
N GLY A 232 -17.09 -8.45 4.58
CA GLY A 232 -16.85 -7.81 5.88
C GLY A 232 -15.57 -8.30 6.56
N CYS A 233 -14.62 -8.78 5.75
CA CYS A 233 -13.35 -9.35 6.20
C CYS A 233 -12.17 -8.73 5.46
N VAL A 234 -10.96 -8.98 5.96
CA VAL A 234 -9.71 -8.44 5.45
C VAL A 234 -8.99 -9.49 4.60
N VAL A 235 -8.57 -9.09 3.40
CA VAL A 235 -7.60 -9.80 2.57
C VAL A 235 -6.26 -9.10 2.75
N ALA A 236 -5.25 -9.79 3.26
CA ALA A 236 -3.95 -9.22 3.53
C ALA A 236 -2.84 -10.25 3.30
N TYR A 237 -1.77 -9.82 2.67
CA TYR A 237 -0.53 -10.57 2.51
C TYR A 237 0.58 -9.62 2.02
N SER A 238 1.81 -10.13 2.07
CA SER A 238 2.98 -9.61 1.34
C SER A 238 3.51 -10.74 0.45
N VAL A 239 4.07 -10.41 -0.71
CA VAL A 239 4.58 -11.40 -1.66
C VAL A 239 6.07 -11.62 -1.48
N ALA A 240 6.47 -12.88 -1.48
CA ALA A 240 7.86 -13.31 -1.57
C ALA A 240 8.00 -14.45 -2.59
N GLN A 241 9.18 -14.62 -3.17
CA GLN A 241 9.55 -15.81 -3.94
C GLN A 241 10.40 -16.77 -3.13
N GLN A 242 11.11 -16.25 -2.13
CA GLN A 242 12.05 -16.99 -1.31
C GLN A 242 11.89 -16.60 0.15
N ASP A 243 12.23 -17.54 1.04
CA ASP A 243 12.24 -17.25 2.47
C ASP A 243 13.36 -16.24 2.81
N PRO A 244 13.02 -15.04 3.31
CA PRO A 244 14.03 -14.05 3.62
C PRO A 244 14.73 -14.40 4.93
N LEU A 245 16.05 -14.16 4.99
CA LEU A 245 16.78 -14.18 6.27
C LEU A 245 16.31 -13.05 7.20
N LEU A 246 16.02 -11.89 6.62
CA LEU A 246 15.48 -10.72 7.30
C LEU A 246 14.55 -9.99 6.34
N SER A 247 13.36 -9.64 6.82
CA SER A 247 12.39 -8.82 6.09
C SER A 247 11.76 -7.78 7.00
N LEU A 248 11.31 -6.66 6.41
CA LEU A 248 10.43 -5.69 7.09
C LEU A 248 8.97 -6.17 7.16
N PHE A 249 8.64 -7.23 6.43
CA PHE A 249 7.29 -7.78 6.29
C PHE A 249 7.21 -9.23 6.79
N GLY A 250 6.00 -9.74 6.95
CA GLY A 250 5.73 -11.14 7.24
C GLY A 250 5.95 -11.58 8.69
N ASN A 251 6.70 -10.83 9.51
CA ASN A 251 7.00 -11.24 10.89
C ASN A 251 6.50 -10.23 11.93
N ALA A 252 5.56 -10.66 12.79
CA ALA A 252 4.94 -9.82 13.80
C ALA A 252 5.88 -9.49 14.98
N ASP A 253 6.87 -10.33 15.27
CA ASP A 253 7.85 -10.13 16.35
C ASP A 253 8.91 -9.12 15.96
N LEU A 254 9.26 -9.09 14.68
CA LEU A 254 10.32 -8.26 14.11
C LEU A 254 9.79 -7.05 13.35
N SER A 255 8.48 -6.76 13.44
CA SER A 255 7.83 -5.69 12.68
C SER A 255 8.21 -4.29 13.20
N LEU A 256 9.41 -3.84 12.82
CA LEU A 256 9.88 -2.48 13.08
C LEU A 256 8.91 -1.44 12.51
N ILE A 257 8.30 -1.73 11.37
CA ILE A 257 7.29 -0.86 10.75
C ILE A 257 6.06 -0.78 11.65
N SER A 258 5.49 -1.88 12.16
CA SER A 258 4.30 -1.80 13.02
C SER A 258 4.58 -1.06 14.33
N LEU A 259 5.78 -1.24 14.91
CA LEU A 259 6.22 -0.54 16.12
C LEU A 259 6.16 0.99 15.95
N ARG A 260 6.69 1.51 14.83
CA ARG A 260 6.75 2.97 14.62
C ARG A 260 5.37 3.61 14.40
N TRP A 261 4.36 2.79 14.08
CA TRP A 261 3.01 3.24 13.76
C TRP A 261 2.00 2.95 14.88
N GLY A 262 2.45 2.45 16.04
CA GLY A 262 1.56 2.10 17.16
C GLY A 262 0.58 0.99 16.80
N LEU A 263 0.99 0.08 15.93
CA LEU A 263 0.20 -1.06 15.48
C LEU A 263 0.59 -2.32 16.26
N PRO A 264 -0.31 -3.32 16.41
CA PRO A 264 -0.04 -4.50 17.22
C PRO A 264 1.16 -5.30 16.69
N LEU A 265 2.00 -5.80 17.60
CA LEU A 265 3.22 -6.55 17.31
C LEU A 265 3.65 -7.43 18.50
N GLY A 266 4.51 -8.40 18.25
CA GLY A 266 5.06 -9.31 19.25
C GLY A 266 4.42 -10.72 19.26
N PRO A 267 4.88 -11.61 20.16
CA PRO A 267 4.76 -13.07 20.01
C PRO A 267 3.34 -13.63 20.18
N GLY A 268 2.41 -12.81 20.68
CA GLY A 268 0.99 -13.15 20.73
C GLY A 268 0.28 -13.02 19.39
N TYR A 269 0.92 -12.40 18.40
CA TYR A 269 0.34 -12.13 17.09
C TYR A 269 1.05 -12.91 15.98
N GLN A 270 0.38 -12.99 14.84
CA GLN A 270 0.96 -13.40 13.56
C GLN A 270 0.61 -12.36 12.50
N VAL A 271 1.47 -12.18 11.50
CA VAL A 271 1.09 -11.45 10.29
C VAL A 271 0.07 -12.30 9.53
N ALA A 272 -1.01 -11.69 9.08
CA ALA A 272 -2.03 -12.32 8.27
C ALA A 272 -1.50 -12.61 6.87
N CYS A 273 -1.79 -13.82 6.38
CA CYS A 273 -1.70 -14.16 4.98
C CYS A 273 -3.02 -14.83 4.58
N THR A 274 -3.77 -14.18 3.69
CA THR A 274 -5.02 -14.72 3.15
C THR A 274 -4.80 -15.15 1.70
N ASP A 275 -4.89 -16.45 1.45
CA ASP A 275 -4.58 -17.04 0.14
C ASP A 275 -5.62 -16.65 -0.93
N PRO A 276 -5.25 -15.86 -1.96
CA PRO A 276 -6.17 -15.46 -3.00
C PRO A 276 -6.73 -16.63 -3.81
N GLY A 277 -5.98 -17.72 -3.99
CA GLY A 277 -6.46 -18.91 -4.70
C GLY A 277 -7.59 -19.62 -3.94
N ALA A 278 -7.45 -19.73 -2.62
CA ALA A 278 -8.52 -20.25 -1.77
C ALA A 278 -9.76 -19.33 -1.75
N LEU A 279 -9.55 -18.02 -1.68
CA LEU A 279 -10.64 -17.02 -1.65
C LEU A 279 -11.37 -16.88 -2.98
N SER A 280 -10.69 -17.06 -4.11
CA SER A 280 -11.31 -17.06 -5.44
C SER A 280 -11.96 -18.41 -5.77
N GLY A 281 -11.46 -19.51 -5.18
CA GLY A 281 -11.75 -20.87 -5.61
C GLY A 281 -11.14 -21.22 -6.96
N ASP A 282 -10.07 -20.52 -7.34
CA ASP A 282 -9.29 -20.72 -8.55
C ASP A 282 -7.80 -20.69 -8.16
N ASP A 283 -7.11 -21.82 -8.29
CA ASP A 283 -5.69 -21.96 -7.97
C ASP A 283 -4.77 -21.79 -9.18
N SER A 284 -5.32 -21.48 -10.37
CA SER A 284 -4.59 -21.46 -11.63
C SER A 284 -3.39 -20.49 -11.60
N PRO A 285 -2.34 -20.73 -12.41
CA PRO A 285 -1.22 -19.80 -12.50
C PRO A 285 -1.67 -18.41 -12.95
N GLN A 286 -1.23 -17.37 -12.25
CA GLN A 286 -1.60 -15.98 -12.46
C GLN A 286 -0.46 -15.18 -13.10
N PRO A 287 -0.78 -14.19 -13.96
CA PRO A 287 0.19 -13.22 -14.45
C PRO A 287 0.48 -12.13 -13.42
N VAL A 288 1.46 -11.29 -13.74
CA VAL A 288 1.49 -9.92 -13.25
C VAL A 288 0.78 -9.04 -14.28
N THR A 289 -0.18 -8.23 -13.84
CA THR A 289 -0.94 -7.32 -14.71
C THR A 289 -0.67 -5.87 -14.31
N VAL A 290 -0.24 -5.07 -15.28
CA VAL A 290 0.12 -3.65 -15.08
C VAL A 290 -0.42 -2.79 -16.21
N PRO A 291 -0.55 -1.47 -16.02
CA PRO A 291 -0.84 -0.55 -17.10
C PRO A 291 0.25 -0.58 -18.18
N SER A 292 -0.13 -0.53 -19.45
CA SER A 292 0.82 -0.47 -20.56
C SER A 292 1.55 0.87 -20.61
N ALA A 293 0.89 1.94 -20.19
CA ALA A 293 1.53 3.25 -20.09
C ALA A 293 2.69 3.20 -19.07
N PRO A 294 3.85 3.82 -19.39
CA PRO A 294 5.00 3.78 -18.51
C PRO A 294 4.72 4.50 -17.20
N TYR A 295 5.25 3.96 -16.10
CA TYR A 295 5.23 4.61 -14.80
C TYR A 295 6.06 5.91 -14.85
N ALA A 296 5.61 6.97 -14.18
CA ALA A 296 6.33 8.25 -14.15
C ALA A 296 7.77 8.10 -13.64
N PHE A 297 8.73 8.72 -14.34
CA PHE A 297 10.15 8.57 -14.03
C PHE A 297 10.48 8.97 -12.58
N GLY A 298 11.18 8.09 -11.87
CA GLY A 298 11.61 8.29 -10.50
C GLY A 298 12.17 7.02 -9.86
N ILE A 299 12.25 7.00 -8.54
CA ILE A 299 12.80 5.87 -7.77
C ILE A 299 11.95 4.61 -8.01
N ILE A 300 10.62 4.71 -7.96
CA ILE A 300 9.72 3.56 -8.18
C ILE A 300 9.84 3.02 -9.60
N SER A 301 9.91 3.85 -10.64
CA SER A 301 10.06 3.32 -12.02
C SER A 301 11.36 2.54 -12.20
N ILE A 302 12.45 2.95 -11.54
CA ILE A 302 13.73 2.23 -11.55
C ILE A 302 13.59 0.88 -10.83
N LEU A 303 12.96 0.86 -9.65
CA LEU A 303 12.74 -0.36 -8.88
C LEU A 303 11.76 -1.32 -9.58
N LEU A 304 10.72 -0.80 -10.25
CA LEU A 304 9.83 -1.59 -11.08
C LEU A 304 10.63 -2.26 -12.20
N GLY A 305 11.46 -1.53 -12.95
CA GLY A 305 12.32 -2.12 -13.97
C GLY A 305 13.32 -3.16 -13.45
N TYR A 306 13.71 -3.08 -12.17
CA TYR A 306 14.54 -4.10 -11.52
C TYR A 306 13.72 -5.34 -11.12
N THR A 307 12.54 -5.14 -10.52
CA THR A 307 11.72 -6.21 -9.92
C THR A 307 10.85 -6.95 -10.93
N THR A 308 10.37 -6.28 -11.98
CA THR A 308 9.76 -6.95 -13.12
C THR A 308 10.82 -7.82 -13.78
N PHE A 309 10.42 -9.03 -14.17
CA PHE A 309 11.19 -10.05 -14.90
C PHE A 309 12.36 -9.49 -15.70
N PRO A 310 13.52 -10.17 -15.87
CA PRO A 310 14.78 -9.63 -16.41
C PRO A 310 14.74 -8.88 -17.76
N ALA A 311 13.59 -8.79 -18.43
CA ALA A 311 13.28 -7.95 -19.58
C ALA A 311 12.68 -6.56 -19.17
N ALA A 312 12.40 -5.71 -20.16
CA ALA A 312 11.68 -4.46 -19.94
C ALA A 312 10.26 -4.70 -19.36
N PRO A 313 9.67 -3.72 -18.64
CA PRO A 313 8.29 -3.82 -18.18
C PRO A 313 7.33 -4.20 -19.33
N PRO A 314 6.32 -5.06 -19.06
CA PRO A 314 5.42 -5.52 -20.10
C PRO A 314 4.62 -4.35 -20.69
N HIS A 315 4.51 -4.32 -22.02
CA HIS A 315 3.82 -3.26 -22.77
C HIS A 315 3.04 -3.86 -23.94
N SER A 316 1.91 -3.24 -24.29
CA SER A 316 1.10 -3.55 -25.46
C SER A 316 0.35 -2.30 -25.95
N GLU A 317 -0.40 -2.42 -27.05
CA GLU A 317 -1.30 -1.37 -27.54
C GLU A 317 -2.57 -1.22 -26.66
N SER A 318 -2.85 -2.20 -25.79
CA SER A 318 -3.97 -2.13 -24.87
C SER A 318 -3.69 -1.21 -23.69
N SER A 319 -4.72 -0.77 -22.97
CA SER A 319 -4.54 0.00 -21.72
C SER A 319 -3.78 -0.79 -20.64
N TRP A 320 -3.94 -2.12 -20.64
CA TRP A 320 -3.29 -3.03 -19.70
C TRP A 320 -2.53 -4.15 -20.41
N THR A 321 -1.49 -4.65 -19.74
CA THR A 321 -0.72 -5.79 -20.20
C THR A 321 -0.54 -6.80 -19.07
N SER A 322 -0.85 -8.05 -19.37
CA SER A 322 -0.51 -9.21 -18.53
C SER A 322 0.77 -9.86 -19.06
N THR A 323 1.68 -10.23 -18.17
CA THR A 323 2.96 -10.86 -18.53
C THR A 323 2.76 -12.17 -19.30
N ALA A 324 3.81 -12.73 -19.91
CA ALA A 324 3.77 -14.09 -20.45
C ALA A 324 4.07 -15.13 -19.36
N ALA A 325 5.00 -14.80 -18.45
CA ALA A 325 5.26 -15.56 -17.25
C ALA A 325 4.00 -15.67 -16.37
N ARG A 326 3.82 -16.84 -15.75
CA ARG A 326 2.75 -17.14 -14.81
C ARG A 326 3.33 -17.71 -13.54
N GLY A 327 2.66 -17.53 -12.42
CA GLY A 327 3.03 -18.21 -11.18
C GLY A 327 1.85 -18.67 -10.37
N ARG A 328 2.10 -19.61 -9.46
CA ARG A 328 1.16 -19.98 -8.41
C ARG A 328 1.67 -19.40 -7.11
N GLY A 329 0.76 -19.00 -6.24
CA GLY A 329 1.13 -18.59 -4.90
C GLY A 329 0.37 -19.38 -3.85
N GLN A 330 0.97 -19.48 -2.67
CA GLN A 330 0.38 -20.09 -1.50
C GLN A 330 0.84 -19.32 -0.25
N CYS A 331 -0.04 -19.19 0.74
CA CYS A 331 0.38 -18.66 2.04
C CYS A 331 1.23 -19.68 2.81
N GLU A 332 2.45 -19.29 3.18
CA GLU A 332 3.41 -20.14 3.88
C GLU A 332 4.01 -19.41 5.10
N GLU A 333 4.17 -20.13 6.21
CA GLU A 333 4.86 -19.64 7.41
C GLU A 333 6.21 -20.34 7.57
N HIS A 334 7.31 -19.62 7.35
CA HIS A 334 8.67 -20.13 7.53
C HIS A 334 9.47 -19.21 8.46
N GLY A 335 10.03 -19.77 9.53
CA GLY A 335 10.86 -18.99 10.48
C GLY A 335 10.14 -17.80 11.14
N GLY A 336 8.81 -17.88 11.29
CA GLY A 336 7.96 -16.81 11.82
C GLY A 336 7.59 -15.72 10.82
N TYR A 337 8.02 -15.84 9.57
CA TYR A 337 7.56 -15.02 8.47
C TYR A 337 6.38 -15.68 7.77
N ASN A 338 5.26 -14.97 7.65
CA ASN A 338 4.07 -15.40 6.92
C ASN A 338 3.94 -14.58 5.64
N PHE A 339 4.17 -15.21 4.49
CA PHE A 339 4.16 -14.58 3.17
C PHE A 339 3.22 -15.35 2.22
N TYR A 340 2.73 -14.63 1.21
CA TYR A 340 2.18 -15.27 0.02
C TYR A 340 3.35 -15.61 -0.90
N ASN A 341 3.87 -16.83 -0.75
CA ASN A 341 5.02 -17.34 -1.49
C ASN A 341 4.60 -17.65 -2.92
N VAL A 342 5.26 -17.04 -3.90
CA VAL A 342 4.92 -17.14 -5.33
C VAL A 342 6.04 -17.86 -6.08
N GLU A 343 5.68 -18.95 -6.73
CA GLU A 343 6.52 -19.68 -7.69
C GLU A 343 6.13 -19.30 -9.12
N ILE A 344 7.01 -18.60 -9.83
CA ILE A 344 6.84 -18.32 -11.26
C ILE A 344 7.34 -19.52 -12.07
N THR A 345 6.49 -20.03 -12.96
CA THR A 345 6.83 -21.08 -13.92
C THR A 345 7.58 -20.50 -15.13
N GLY A 346 8.69 -21.12 -15.53
CA GLY A 346 9.46 -20.76 -16.72
C GLY A 346 10.90 -20.32 -16.41
N PRO A 347 11.66 -19.79 -17.40
CA PRO A 347 13.00 -19.26 -17.18
C PRO A 347 13.01 -17.89 -16.47
N ASP A 348 11.86 -17.23 -16.41
CA ASP A 348 11.72 -15.90 -15.86
C ASP A 348 11.70 -15.93 -14.33
N ARG A 349 12.41 -15.00 -13.68
CA ARG A 349 12.39 -14.79 -12.24
C ARG A 349 11.93 -13.37 -11.94
N MET A 350 11.18 -13.17 -10.87
CA MET A 350 10.99 -11.81 -10.34
C MET A 350 12.19 -11.52 -9.44
N ASN A 351 12.80 -10.35 -9.58
CA ASN A 351 13.86 -9.97 -8.66
C ASN A 351 13.25 -9.42 -7.38
N GLU A 352 13.87 -9.74 -6.24
CA GLU A 352 13.46 -9.29 -4.93
C GLU A 352 14.32 -8.12 -4.45
N ILE A 353 13.70 -7.14 -3.81
CA ILE A 353 14.42 -6.03 -3.18
C ILE A 353 14.82 -6.48 -1.78
N PRO A 354 16.10 -6.36 -1.37
CA PRO A 354 16.51 -6.72 -0.02
C PRO A 354 15.64 -6.05 1.06
N LEU A 355 15.14 -6.85 2.01
CA LEU A 355 14.22 -6.46 3.10
C LEU A 355 12.77 -6.14 2.69
N PHE A 356 12.49 -6.07 1.38
CA PHE A 356 11.19 -5.77 0.81
C PHE A 356 10.69 -6.89 -0.12
N GLU A 357 11.46 -7.94 -0.37
CA GLU A 357 11.04 -9.12 -1.14
C GLU A 357 10.41 -8.71 -2.48
N SER A 358 9.24 -9.25 -2.83
CA SER A 358 8.47 -8.92 -4.03
C SER A 358 7.39 -7.84 -3.76
N HIS A 359 7.55 -7.00 -2.73
CA HIS A 359 6.55 -6.04 -2.25
C HIS A 359 5.95 -5.12 -3.32
N LEU A 360 6.69 -4.80 -4.40
CA LEU A 360 6.17 -3.96 -5.49
C LEU A 360 5.08 -4.65 -6.33
N VAL A 361 4.91 -5.97 -6.24
CA VAL A 361 3.90 -6.73 -6.99
C VAL A 361 2.78 -7.29 -6.12
N ASP A 362 2.68 -6.90 -4.84
CA ASP A 362 1.66 -7.43 -3.92
C ASP A 362 0.22 -7.37 -4.46
N ILE A 363 -0.12 -6.29 -5.17
CA ILE A 363 -1.44 -6.11 -5.81
C ILE A 363 -1.44 -6.65 -7.25
N ASN A 364 -0.35 -6.45 -7.99
CA ASN A 364 -0.33 -6.68 -9.44
C ASN A 364 -0.18 -8.16 -9.82
N PHE A 365 0.36 -9.01 -8.93
CA PHE A 365 0.37 -10.45 -9.13
C PHE A 365 -1.04 -11.03 -8.87
N GLY A 366 -1.66 -11.62 -9.90
CA GLY A 366 -3.04 -12.10 -9.80
C GLY A 366 -4.07 -10.98 -9.59
N TYR A 367 -3.82 -9.81 -10.18
CA TYR A 367 -4.68 -8.64 -9.98
C TYR A 367 -6.15 -8.90 -10.33
N ASP A 368 -6.43 -9.56 -11.45
CA ASP A 368 -7.80 -9.93 -11.85
C ASP A 368 -8.45 -10.91 -10.87
N ARG A 369 -7.65 -11.76 -10.21
CA ARG A 369 -8.14 -12.63 -9.13
C ARG A 369 -8.58 -11.81 -7.91
N LEU A 370 -7.83 -10.77 -7.53
CA LEU A 370 -8.25 -9.88 -6.44
C LEU A 370 -9.55 -9.13 -6.77
N VAL A 371 -9.68 -8.65 -8.01
CA VAL A 371 -10.93 -8.01 -8.48
C VAL A 371 -12.09 -9.02 -8.48
N ALA A 372 -11.85 -10.28 -8.85
CA ALA A 372 -12.87 -11.33 -8.79
C ALA A 372 -13.31 -11.65 -7.35
N ILE A 373 -12.38 -11.69 -6.39
CA ILE A 373 -12.69 -11.83 -4.95
C ILE A 373 -13.56 -10.66 -4.50
N ALA A 374 -13.15 -9.43 -4.79
CA ALA A 374 -13.90 -8.22 -4.45
C ALA A 374 -15.31 -8.22 -5.06
N ALA A 375 -15.45 -8.67 -6.31
CA ALA A 375 -16.74 -8.77 -6.98
C ALA A 375 -17.66 -9.80 -6.31
N GLU A 376 -17.12 -10.95 -5.89
CA GLU A 376 -17.89 -11.94 -5.14
C GLU A 376 -18.30 -11.44 -3.75
N GLN A 377 -17.41 -10.71 -3.07
CA GLN A 377 -17.73 -10.06 -1.80
C GLN A 377 -18.85 -9.02 -1.97
N ALA A 378 -18.77 -8.18 -2.99
CA ALA A 378 -19.80 -7.17 -3.29
C ALA A 378 -21.15 -7.81 -3.64
N ARG A 379 -21.16 -8.90 -4.43
CA ARG A 379 -22.38 -9.68 -4.71
C ARG A 379 -22.99 -10.23 -3.42
N THR A 380 -22.19 -10.88 -2.59
CA THR A 380 -22.68 -11.54 -1.37
C THR A 380 -23.17 -10.52 -0.34
N TRP A 381 -22.45 -9.41 -0.19
CA TRP A 381 -22.86 -8.31 0.69
C TRP A 381 -24.18 -7.67 0.22
N THR A 382 -24.34 -7.43 -1.09
CA THR A 382 -25.56 -6.84 -1.65
C THR A 382 -26.76 -7.76 -1.47
N ALA A 383 -26.56 -9.08 -1.59
CA ALA A 383 -27.62 -10.08 -1.36
C ALA A 383 -28.00 -10.26 0.12
N ALA A 384 -27.14 -9.83 1.05
CA ALA A 384 -27.36 -9.95 2.49
C ALA A 384 -28.02 -8.68 3.11
N LYS A 385 -28.12 -7.59 2.36
CA LYS A 385 -28.89 -6.39 2.70
C LYS A 385 -30.37 -6.58 2.39
#